data_AF-A0A7J3WF77-F1
#
_entry.id   AF-A0A7J3WF77-F1
#
_cell.length_a   1.000
_cell.length_b   1.000
_cell.length_c   1.000
_cell.angle_alpha   90.00
_cell.angle_beta   90.00
_cell.angle_gamma   90.00
#
_symmetry.space_group_name_H-M   'P 1'
#
loop_
_entity.id
_entity.type
_entity.pdbx_description
1 polymer ?
#
loop_
_entity_poly.entity_id
_entity_poly.type
_entity_poly.pdbx_seq_one_letter_code
_entity_poly.pdbx_strand_id
1 'polypeptide(L)'
;MGSVKTLLMLITVAWISLLVVLVTISTVILPLVHGIESNVFAGLARLGLSFLLFAIWLVWIFELALFTLFKHTRRGREGSG
;
A
#
# COMPACT_ATOMS: atom_id res chain seq x y z
N MET A 1 25.91 -6.32 4.34
CA MET A 1 25.47 -5.80 3.01
C MET A 1 24.12 -6.34 2.53
N GLY A 2 23.69 -7.58 2.83
CA GLY A 2 22.39 -8.11 2.36
C GLY A 2 21.13 -7.44 2.97
N SER A 3 21.20 -7.01 4.23
CA SER A 3 20.07 -6.38 4.93
C SER A 3 19.72 -5.00 4.34
N VAL A 4 20.71 -4.15 4.07
CA VAL A 4 20.50 -2.81 3.47
C VAL A 4 19.88 -2.88 2.08
N LYS A 5 20.32 -3.83 1.23
CA LYS A 5 19.73 -4.05 -0.11
C LYS A 5 18.27 -4.47 -0.03
N THR A 6 17.92 -5.31 0.94
CA THR A 6 16.54 -5.77 1.17
C THR A 6 15.66 -4.62 1.67
N LEU A 7 16.18 -3.80 2.56
CA LEU A 7 15.49 -2.63 3.10
C LEU A 7 15.21 -1.58 2.01
N LEU A 8 16.20 -1.29 1.16
CA LEU A 8 16.02 -0.40 0.00
C LEU A 8 14.98 -0.95 -0.96
N MET A 9 15.02 -2.25 -1.28
CA MET A 9 14.03 -2.87 -2.17
C MET A 9 12.60 -2.76 -1.61
N LEU A 10 12.40 -2.97 -0.31
CA LEU A 10 11.09 -2.82 0.34
C LEU A 10 10.59 -1.37 0.30
N ILE A 11 11.47 -0.40 0.53
CA ILE A 11 11.13 1.02 0.40
C ILE A 11 10.71 1.32 -1.04
N THR A 12 11.47 0.85 -2.04
CA THR A 12 11.13 1.04 -3.46
C THR A 12 9.78 0.41 -3.81
N VAL A 13 9.52 -0.81 -3.34
CA VAL A 13 8.22 -1.50 -3.55
C VAL A 13 7.08 -0.72 -2.88
N ALA A 14 7.29 -0.23 -1.65
CA ALA A 14 6.30 0.58 -0.95
C ALA A 14 5.96 1.86 -1.74
N TRP A 15 6.97 2.58 -2.22
CA TRP A 15 6.79 3.78 -3.03
C TRP A 15 6.09 3.51 -4.36
N ILE A 16 6.49 2.47 -5.09
CA ILE A 16 5.84 2.11 -6.36
C ILE A 16 4.36 1.74 -6.11
N SER A 17 4.08 0.96 -5.07
CA SER A 17 2.70 0.60 -4.73
C SER A 17 1.85 1.81 -4.33
N LEU A 18 2.44 2.78 -3.62
CA LEU A 18 1.79 4.04 -3.28
C LEU A 18 1.43 4.83 -4.54
N LEU A 19 2.35 4.93 -5.49
CA LEU A 19 2.09 5.60 -6.77
C LEU A 19 0.94 4.94 -7.53
N VAL A 20 0.88 3.60 -7.57
CA VAL A 20 -0.23 2.87 -8.21
C VAL A 20 -1.56 3.17 -7.52
N VAL A 21 -1.60 3.22 -6.19
CA VAL A 21 -2.80 3.58 -5.43
C VAL A 21 -3.25 5.01 -5.76
N LEU A 22 -2.32 5.96 -5.76
CA LEU A 22 -2.62 7.36 -6.10
C LEU A 22 -3.14 7.50 -7.53
N VAL A 23 -2.52 6.81 -8.49
CA VAL A 23 -2.99 6.76 -9.89
C VAL A 23 -4.39 6.15 -9.95
N THR A 24 -4.67 5.07 -9.22
CA THR A 24 -5.99 4.43 -9.17
C THR A 24 -7.05 5.38 -8.61
N ILE A 25 -6.75 6.10 -7.53
CA ILE A 25 -7.66 7.12 -6.97
C ILE A 25 -7.93 8.22 -8.00
N SER A 26 -6.89 8.72 -8.67
CA SER A 26 -6.98 9.82 -9.62
C SER A 26 -7.67 9.45 -10.93
N THR A 27 -7.42 8.26 -11.47
CA THR A 27 -7.84 7.86 -12.83
C THR A 27 -9.10 7.00 -12.85
N VAL A 28 -9.46 6.36 -11.73
CA VAL A 28 -10.65 5.51 -11.65
C VAL A 28 -11.67 6.14 -10.72
N ILE A 29 -11.31 6.44 -9.47
CA ILE A 29 -12.26 6.90 -8.45
C ILE A 29 -12.75 8.33 -8.72
N LEU A 30 -11.85 9.25 -9.11
CA LEU A 30 -12.21 10.63 -9.44
C LEU A 30 -13.19 10.74 -10.64
N PRO A 31 -12.93 10.10 -11.81
CA PRO A 31 -13.81 10.23 -12.97
C PRO A 31 -15.11 9.44 -12.84
N LEU A 32 -15.16 8.35 -12.08
CA LEU A 32 -16.42 7.63 -11.78
C LEU A 32 -17.48 8.52 -11.09
N VAL A 33 -17.04 9.63 -10.50
CA VAL A 33 -17.87 10.58 -9.76
C VAL A 33 -17.99 11.93 -10.47
N HIS A 34 -17.22 12.16 -11.54
CA HIS A 34 -17.40 13.32 -12.44
C HIS A 34 -18.73 13.16 -13.19
N GLY A 35 -19.67 14.08 -12.93
CA GLY A 35 -21.04 14.02 -13.45
C GLY A 35 -22.11 14.00 -12.37
N ILE A 36 -21.73 13.84 -11.10
CA ILE A 36 -22.63 13.87 -9.94
C ILE A 36 -22.32 15.10 -9.07
N GLU A 37 -22.14 16.26 -9.70
CA GLU A 37 -21.67 17.49 -9.03
C GLU A 37 -22.66 18.05 -7.99
N SER A 38 -23.91 17.60 -7.99
CA SER A 38 -24.96 18.07 -7.08
C SER A 38 -25.27 17.13 -5.90
N ASN A 39 -24.68 15.92 -5.85
CA ASN A 39 -25.14 14.87 -4.95
C ASN A 39 -24.07 14.54 -3.89
N VAL A 40 -24.33 14.97 -2.65
CA VAL A 40 -23.47 14.78 -1.46
C VAL A 40 -23.06 13.31 -1.27
N PHE A 41 -23.95 12.37 -1.62
CA PHE A 41 -23.69 10.93 -1.58
C PHE A 41 -22.51 10.49 -2.46
N ALA A 42 -22.31 11.10 -3.63
CA ALA A 42 -21.23 10.72 -4.53
C ALA A 42 -19.87 11.22 -4.00
N GLY A 43 -19.84 12.38 -3.34
CA GLY A 43 -18.68 12.86 -2.59
C GLY A 43 -18.30 11.94 -1.43
N LEU A 44 -19.29 11.50 -0.64
CA LEU A 44 -19.10 10.51 0.43
C LEU A 44 -18.60 9.17 -0.11
N ALA A 45 -19.18 8.67 -1.21
CA ALA A 45 -18.75 7.43 -1.85
C ALA A 45 -17.30 7.52 -2.36
N ARG A 46 -16.90 8.66 -2.95
CA ARG A 46 -15.52 8.93 -3.37
C ARG A 46 -14.54 8.88 -2.20
N LEU A 47 -14.88 9.54 -1.09
CA LEU A 47 -14.06 9.53 0.12
C LEU A 47 -13.97 8.13 0.72
N GLY A 48 -15.10 7.42 0.80
CA GLY A 48 -15.18 6.05 1.29
C GLY A 48 -14.33 5.08 0.47
N LEU A 49 -14.46 5.11 -0.87
CA LEU A 49 -13.66 4.28 -1.79
C LEU A 49 -12.16 4.60 -1.69
N SER A 50 -11.79 5.88 -1.63
CA SER A 50 -10.39 6.29 -1.49
C SER A 50 -9.81 5.82 -0.15
N PHE A 51 -10.58 5.95 0.94
CA PHE A 51 -10.17 5.51 2.27
C PHE A 51 -10.06 4.00 2.36
N LEU A 52 -11.01 3.26 1.77
CA LEU A 52 -10.98 1.80 1.71
C LEU A 52 -9.74 1.31 0.96
N LEU A 53 -9.46 1.88 -0.22
CA LEU A 53 -8.29 1.51 -1.02
C LEU A 53 -6.98 1.81 -0.26
N PHE A 54 -6.94 2.96 0.42
CA PHE A 54 -5.79 3.32 1.27
C PHE A 54 -5.63 2.39 2.48
N ALA A 55 -6.71 1.99 3.13
CA ALA A 55 -6.69 1.04 4.24
C ALA A 55 -6.20 -0.35 3.79
N ILE A 56 -6.66 -0.83 2.64
CA ILE A 56 -6.18 -2.09 2.03
C ILE A 56 -4.68 -2.00 1.73
N TRP A 57 -4.22 -0.86 1.20
CA TRP A 57 -2.80 -0.63 0.95
C TRP A 57 -1.97 -0.64 2.25
N LEU A 58 -2.45 -0.03 3.33
CA LEU A 58 -1.78 -0.06 4.63
C LEU A 58 -1.66 -1.48 5.19
N VAL A 59 -2.74 -2.27 5.12
CA VAL A 59 -2.72 -3.68 5.55
C VAL A 59 -1.71 -4.47 4.73
N TRP A 60 -1.68 -4.26 3.41
CA TRP A 60 -0.72 -4.91 2.52
C TRP A 60 0.75 -4.60 2.89
N ILE A 61 1.06 -3.33 3.14
CA ILE A 61 2.42 -2.91 3.56
C ILE A 61 2.77 -3.48 4.94
N PHE A 62 1.81 -3.52 5.86
CA PHE A 62 2.01 -4.08 7.20
C PHE A 62 2.33 -5.58 7.15
N GLU A 63 1.58 -6.35 6.36
CA GLU A 63 1.86 -7.76 6.10
C GLU A 63 3.24 -7.97 5.47
N LEU A 64 3.63 -7.12 4.52
CA LEU A 64 4.96 -7.18 3.89
C LEU A 64 6.10 -6.92 4.88
N ALA A 65 5.89 -5.97 5.81
CA ALA A 65 6.83 -5.67 6.89
C ALA A 65 6.94 -6.84 7.87
N LEU A 66 5.82 -7.43 8.29
CA LEU A 66 5.81 -8.62 9.17
C LEU A 66 6.52 -9.80 8.50
N PHE A 67 6.20 -10.09 7.24
CA PHE A 67 6.83 -11.18 6.50
C PHE A 67 8.35 -11.02 6.43
N THR A 68 8.83 -9.79 6.18
CA THR A 68 10.25 -9.48 6.18
C THR A 68 10.88 -9.69 7.55
N LEU A 69 10.23 -9.21 8.62
CA LEU A 69 10.70 -9.33 9.99
C LEU A 69 10.86 -10.82 10.39
N PHE A 70 9.83 -11.62 10.15
CA PHE A 70 9.85 -13.07 10.44
C PHE A 70 10.92 -13.81 9.63
N LYS A 71 11.09 -13.47 8.35
CA LYS A 71 12.13 -14.06 7.50
C LYS A 71 13.53 -13.70 8.00
N HIS A 72 13.72 -12.48 8.50
CA HIS A 72 15.02 -12.06 9.03
C HIS A 72 15.35 -12.76 10.36
N THR A 73 14.36 -12.89 11.25
CA THR A 73 14.51 -13.59 12.53
C THR A 73 14.78 -15.09 12.35
N ARG A 74 14.15 -15.75 11.37
CA ARG A 74 14.43 -17.17 11.08
C ARG A 74 15.85 -17.40 10.55
N ARG A 75 16.34 -16.57 9.62
CA ARG A 75 17.70 -16.68 9.08
C ARG A 75 18.80 -16.45 10.12
N GLY A 76 18.54 -15.66 11.17
CA GLY A 76 19.47 -15.48 12.27
C GLY A 76 19.61 -16.72 13.17
N ARG A 77 18.64 -17.64 13.15
CA ARG A 77 18.60 -18.83 14.01
C ARG A 77 19.26 -20.06 13.36
N GLU A 78 19.33 -20.11 12.03
CA GLU A 78 19.97 -21.20 11.28
C GLU A 78 21.49 -21.02 11.10
N GLY A 79 22.03 -19.82 11.34
CA GLY A 79 23.47 -19.52 11.22
C GLY A 79 24.30 -19.72 12.50
N SER A 80 23.72 -20.31 13.55
CA SER A 80 24.35 -20.46 14.87
C SER A 80 24.48 -21.92 15.32
N GLY A 81 24.35 -22.88 14.39
CA GLY A 81 24.52 -24.31 14.63
C GLY A 81 25.87 -24.81 14.11
#